data_AF-A0A959B903-F1
#
_entry.id   AF-A0A959B903-F1
#
_cell.length_a   1.000
_cell.length_b   1.000
_cell.length_c   1.000
_cell.angle_alpha   90.00
_cell.angle_beta   90.00
_cell.angle_gamma   90.00
#
_symmetry.space_group_name_H-M   'P 1'
#
loop_
_entity.id
_entity.type
_entity.pdbx_description
1 polymer ?
#
loop_
_entity_poly.entity_id
_entity_poly.type
_entity_poly.pdbx_seq_one_letter_code
_entity_poly.pdbx_strand_id
1 'polypeptide(L)'
;MIREAMVWIEAAMASQRGNGYFGTAANYGGPDVERIPDFWPNMIMIDVLRTHYEATGDERVISLLTRYFKWQNTIPDSLFLKSYWQHHRGGENLAGVYWLYNHTGDTSLLALAEKIHRNTADYVSGIPDWHNVNFAQAFREPATYYQQSGNPQHLAATYRDLKE
;
A
#
# COMPACT_ATOMS: atom_id res chain seq x y z
N MET A 1 -21.24 -16.33 3.63
CA MET A 1 -20.23 -15.37 4.12
C MET A 1 -18.80 -15.90 4.03
N ILE A 2 -18.25 -16.70 4.97
CA ILE A 2 -16.82 -17.13 4.89
C ILE A 2 -16.50 -17.87 3.58
N ARG A 3 -17.30 -18.88 3.21
CA ARG A 3 -17.08 -19.64 1.96
C ARG A 3 -17.14 -18.76 0.71
N GLU A 4 -17.97 -17.72 0.71
CA GLU A 4 -18.09 -16.80 -0.43
C GLU A 4 -16.88 -15.87 -0.51
N ALA A 5 -16.37 -15.39 0.63
CA ALA A 5 -15.15 -14.58 0.67
C ALA A 5 -13.93 -15.35 0.14
N MET A 6 -13.82 -16.65 0.48
CA MET A 6 -12.72 -17.49 0.04
C MET A 6 -12.64 -17.65 -1.49
N VAL A 7 -13.76 -17.55 -2.22
CA VAL A 7 -13.74 -17.57 -3.69
C VAL A 7 -12.86 -16.44 -4.24
N TRP A 8 -12.96 -15.26 -3.64
CA TRP A 8 -12.23 -14.07 -4.09
C TRP A 8 -10.79 -14.04 -3.56
N ILE A 9 -10.58 -14.46 -2.30
CA ILE A 9 -9.26 -14.54 -1.68
C ILE A 9 -8.37 -15.52 -2.45
N GLU A 10 -8.85 -16.74 -2.71
CA GLU A 10 -8.08 -17.74 -3.45
C GLU A 10 -7.82 -17.29 -4.89
N ALA A 11 -8.80 -16.66 -5.55
CA ALA A 11 -8.59 -16.12 -6.89
C ALA A 11 -7.53 -15.00 -6.92
N ALA A 12 -7.54 -14.10 -5.93
CA ALA A 12 -6.53 -13.05 -5.82
C ALA A 12 -5.14 -13.65 -5.58
N MET A 13 -5.02 -14.63 -4.69
CA MET A 13 -3.75 -15.29 -4.41
C MET A 13 -3.22 -16.08 -5.62
N ALA A 14 -4.09 -16.81 -6.31
CA ALA A 14 -3.75 -17.58 -7.50
C ALA A 14 -3.35 -16.71 -8.70
N SER A 15 -3.68 -15.41 -8.70
CA SER A 15 -3.33 -14.49 -9.78
C SER A 15 -1.86 -14.05 -9.78
N GLN A 16 -1.07 -14.43 -8.78
CA GLN A 16 0.32 -13.98 -8.65
C GLN A 16 1.19 -14.49 -9.81
N ARG A 17 1.77 -13.55 -10.55
CA ARG A 17 2.67 -13.78 -11.68
C ARG A 17 4.07 -14.16 -11.22
N GLY A 18 4.89 -14.69 -12.13
CA GLY A 18 6.28 -15.09 -11.82
C GLY A 18 7.15 -13.96 -11.25
N ASN A 19 6.94 -12.71 -11.68
CA ASN A 19 7.70 -11.56 -11.19
C ASN A 19 7.28 -11.08 -9.78
N GLY A 20 6.15 -11.54 -9.23
CA GLY A 20 5.66 -11.18 -7.90
C GLY A 20 4.39 -10.31 -7.88
N TYR A 21 4.04 -9.67 -9.00
CA TYR A 21 2.77 -8.94 -9.12
C TYR A 21 1.58 -9.90 -8.98
N PHE A 22 0.56 -9.53 -8.21
CA PHE A 22 -0.73 -10.21 -8.18
C PHE A 22 -1.83 -9.24 -8.60
N GLY A 23 -2.96 -9.75 -9.08
CA GLY A 23 -4.08 -8.96 -9.57
C GLY A 23 -4.25 -9.03 -11.09
N THR A 24 -5.19 -8.24 -11.59
CA THR A 24 -5.61 -8.31 -13.00
C THR A 24 -4.50 -7.80 -13.94
N ALA A 25 -4.50 -8.32 -15.18
CA ALA A 25 -3.59 -7.85 -16.23
C ALA A 25 -3.81 -6.39 -16.62
N ALA A 26 -5.07 -5.93 -16.55
CA ALA A 26 -5.44 -4.56 -16.86
C ALA A 26 -4.74 -3.55 -15.94
N ASN A 27 -4.69 -3.84 -14.63
CA ASN A 27 -4.04 -2.97 -13.65
C ASN A 27 -2.51 -3.03 -13.75
N TYR A 28 -1.94 -4.16 -14.21
CA TYR A 28 -0.48 -4.28 -14.38
C TYR A 28 0.05 -3.33 -15.47
N GLY A 29 -0.73 -3.17 -16.55
CA GLY A 29 -0.37 -2.35 -17.69
C GLY A 29 -0.88 -0.91 -17.61
N GLY A 30 -1.64 -0.55 -16.57
CA GLY A 30 -2.26 0.76 -16.42
C GLY A 30 -3.38 1.07 -17.42
N PRO A 31 -4.35 1.92 -17.05
CA PRO A 31 -5.29 2.52 -18.01
C PRO A 31 -4.70 3.71 -18.77
N ASP A 32 -3.58 4.27 -18.31
CA ASP A 32 -2.98 5.50 -18.83
C ASP A 32 -1.95 5.26 -19.95
N VAL A 33 -1.70 6.30 -20.76
CA VAL A 33 -0.83 6.28 -21.95
C VAL A 33 0.61 5.82 -21.66
N GLU A 34 1.08 5.98 -20.42
CA GLU A 34 2.45 5.64 -19.99
C GLU A 34 2.62 4.22 -19.43
N ARG A 35 1.56 3.40 -19.41
CA ARG A 35 1.55 2.03 -18.87
C ARG A 35 1.93 1.93 -17.39
N ILE A 36 1.47 2.90 -16.60
CA ILE A 36 1.72 3.00 -15.15
C ILE A 36 0.89 1.93 -14.44
N PRO A 37 1.48 1.00 -13.67
CA PRO A 37 0.70 0.05 -12.91
C PRO A 37 -0.26 0.76 -11.95
N ASP A 38 -1.50 0.29 -11.89
CA ASP A 38 -2.48 0.74 -10.92
C ASP A 38 -2.37 -0.12 -9.65
N PHE A 39 -1.70 0.44 -8.65
CA PHE A 39 -1.48 -0.17 -7.34
C PHE A 39 -2.73 -0.06 -6.45
N TRP A 40 -3.68 0.82 -6.75
CA TRP A 40 -4.80 1.09 -5.85
C TRP A 40 -5.64 -0.17 -5.53
N PRO A 41 -6.05 -0.99 -6.52
CA PRO A 41 -6.77 -2.22 -6.24
C PRO A 41 -5.96 -3.24 -5.44
N ASN A 42 -4.62 -3.24 -5.57
CA ASN A 42 -3.77 -4.09 -4.76
C ASN A 42 -3.77 -3.65 -3.29
N MET A 43 -3.76 -2.34 -2.99
CA MET A 43 -3.79 -1.84 -1.61
C MET A 43 -5.02 -2.35 -0.85
N ILE A 44 -6.20 -2.31 -1.50
CA ILE A 44 -7.44 -2.86 -0.95
C ILE A 44 -7.29 -4.37 -0.69
N MET A 45 -6.77 -5.11 -1.66
CA MET A 45 -6.63 -6.55 -1.52
C MET A 45 -5.57 -6.94 -0.47
N ILE A 46 -4.53 -6.14 -0.28
CA ILE A 46 -3.54 -6.33 0.79
C ILE A 46 -4.22 -6.25 2.15
N ASP A 47 -5.13 -5.30 2.36
CA ASP A 47 -5.89 -5.20 3.62
C ASP A 47 -6.77 -6.43 3.88
N VAL A 48 -7.45 -6.93 2.83
CA VAL A 48 -8.23 -8.18 2.90
C VAL A 48 -7.33 -9.37 3.24
N LEU A 49 -6.20 -9.52 2.56
CA LEU A 49 -5.28 -10.64 2.76
C LEU A 49 -4.66 -10.62 4.16
N ARG A 50 -4.31 -9.44 4.68
CA ARG A 50 -3.84 -9.28 6.06
C ARG A 50 -4.92 -9.72 7.04
N THR A 51 -6.15 -9.25 6.88
CA THR A 51 -7.28 -9.67 7.72
C THR A 51 -7.52 -11.17 7.66
N HIS A 52 -7.39 -11.77 6.46
CA HIS A 52 -7.46 -13.22 6.29
C HIS A 52 -6.33 -13.95 7.05
N TYR A 53 -5.09 -13.47 6.96
CA TYR A 53 -3.98 -14.02 7.74
C TYR A 53 -4.25 -13.93 9.24
N GLU A 54 -4.62 -12.77 9.76
CA GLU A 54 -4.89 -12.58 11.21
C GLU A 54 -6.00 -13.51 11.71
N ALA A 55 -6.99 -13.82 10.87
CA ALA A 55 -8.09 -14.71 11.22
C ALA A 55 -7.75 -16.21 11.13
N THR A 56 -6.74 -16.60 10.33
CA THR A 56 -6.54 -18.00 9.93
C THR A 56 -5.13 -18.54 10.11
N GLY A 57 -4.11 -17.69 10.17
CA GLY A 57 -2.69 -18.06 10.14
C GLY A 57 -2.20 -18.57 8.79
N ASP A 58 -2.86 -18.21 7.67
CA ASP A 58 -2.50 -18.69 6.34
C ASP A 58 -1.20 -18.07 5.80
N GLU A 59 -0.07 -18.71 6.09
CA GLU A 59 1.29 -18.30 5.70
C GLU A 59 1.51 -18.07 4.19
N ARG A 60 0.59 -18.54 3.34
CA ARG A 60 0.62 -18.20 1.91
C ARG A 60 0.49 -16.68 1.68
N VAL A 61 -0.18 -15.96 2.59
CA VAL A 61 -0.27 -14.50 2.57
C VAL A 61 1.10 -13.85 2.74
N ILE A 62 1.89 -14.28 3.74
CA ILE A 62 3.26 -13.77 3.97
C ILE A 62 4.12 -13.98 2.73
N SER A 63 4.06 -15.19 2.15
CA SER A 63 4.79 -15.53 0.92
C SER A 63 4.38 -14.65 -0.27
N LEU A 64 3.07 -14.44 -0.45
CA LEU A 64 2.54 -13.60 -1.53
C LEU A 64 2.98 -12.15 -1.38
N LEU A 65 2.78 -11.55 -0.20
CA LEU A 65 3.11 -10.15 0.05
C LEU A 65 4.61 -9.89 -0.02
N THR A 66 5.44 -10.83 0.44
CA THR A 66 6.91 -10.75 0.30
C THR A 66 7.31 -10.62 -1.16
N ARG A 67 6.75 -11.44 -2.05
CA ARG A 67 7.04 -11.39 -3.48
C ARG A 67 6.47 -10.13 -4.14
N TYR A 68 5.27 -9.72 -3.74
CA TYR A 68 4.64 -8.52 -4.26
C TYR A 68 5.43 -7.26 -3.91
N PHE A 69 5.80 -7.07 -2.65
CA PHE A 69 6.56 -5.89 -2.24
C PHE A 69 7.99 -5.88 -2.79
N LYS A 70 8.62 -7.05 -2.98
CA LYS A 70 9.88 -7.14 -3.73
C LYS A 70 9.73 -6.64 -5.16
N TRP A 71 8.68 -7.06 -5.87
CA TRP A 71 8.37 -6.55 -7.21
C TRP A 71 8.07 -5.04 -7.19
N GLN A 72 7.25 -4.59 -6.25
CA GLN A 72 6.84 -3.19 -6.12
C GLN A 72 8.06 -2.27 -5.93
N ASN A 73 9.06 -2.73 -5.18
CA ASN A 73 10.30 -1.99 -4.96
C ASN A 73 11.17 -1.84 -6.22
N THR A 74 10.98 -2.69 -7.24
CA THR A 74 11.67 -2.57 -8.54
C THR A 74 11.10 -1.49 -9.45
N ILE A 75 9.89 -0.99 -9.16
CA ILE A 75 9.22 0.01 -10.00
C ILE A 75 9.92 1.35 -9.80
N PRO A 76 10.36 2.05 -10.86
CA PRO A 76 11.03 3.35 -10.70
C PRO A 76 10.07 4.41 -10.16
N ASP A 77 10.59 5.39 -9.43
CA ASP A 77 9.78 6.48 -8.84
C ASP A 77 8.98 7.23 -9.91
N SER A 78 9.44 7.32 -11.16
CA SER A 78 8.70 7.94 -12.26
C SER A 78 7.41 7.21 -12.63
N LEU A 79 7.27 5.94 -12.27
CA LEU A 79 6.08 5.11 -12.54
C LEU A 79 5.35 4.70 -11.25
N PHE A 80 5.83 5.14 -10.08
CA PHE A 80 5.31 4.69 -8.80
C PHE A 80 4.27 5.66 -8.24
N LEU A 81 3.08 5.14 -7.94
CA LEU A 81 1.95 5.89 -7.37
C LEU A 81 1.60 7.18 -8.15
N LYS A 82 1.50 7.11 -9.47
CA LYS A 82 1.29 8.31 -10.32
C LYS A 82 -0.13 8.58 -10.75
N SER A 83 -0.99 7.56 -10.75
CA SER A 83 -2.42 7.79 -11.00
C SER A 83 -3.08 8.38 -9.75
N TYR A 84 -4.21 9.07 -9.95
CA TYR A 84 -4.83 9.93 -8.95
C TYR A 84 -5.06 9.22 -7.59
N TRP A 85 -5.73 8.06 -7.59
CA TRP A 85 -6.10 7.38 -6.34
C TRP A 85 -4.89 6.87 -5.55
N GLN A 86 -3.97 6.19 -6.24
CA GLN A 86 -2.79 5.61 -5.61
C GLN A 86 -1.80 6.67 -5.10
N HIS A 87 -1.72 7.83 -5.76
CA HIS A 87 -0.90 8.94 -5.29
C HIS A 87 -1.40 9.49 -3.95
N HIS A 88 -2.71 9.74 -3.84
CA HIS A 88 -3.29 10.32 -2.63
C HIS A 88 -3.42 9.31 -1.49
N ARG A 89 -3.50 8.01 -1.79
CA ARG A 89 -3.77 6.96 -0.80
C ARG A 89 -2.61 6.01 -0.56
N GLY A 90 -1.38 6.43 -0.90
CA GLY A 90 -0.18 5.62 -0.71
C GLY A 90 0.03 5.12 0.73
N GLY A 91 -0.49 5.85 1.73
CA GLY A 91 -0.49 5.42 3.13
C GLY A 91 -1.19 4.09 3.42
N GLU A 92 -2.16 3.68 2.60
CA GLU A 92 -2.80 2.36 2.74
C GLU A 92 -1.83 1.24 2.35
N ASN A 93 -0.98 1.48 1.35
CA ASN A 93 0.10 0.58 0.99
C ASN A 93 1.19 0.54 2.08
N LEU A 94 1.53 1.71 2.64
CA LEU A 94 2.53 1.83 3.71
C LEU A 94 2.17 0.96 4.92
N ALA A 95 0.90 0.96 5.33
CA ALA A 95 0.42 0.13 6.43
C ALA A 95 0.63 -1.37 6.16
N GLY A 96 0.41 -1.83 4.92
CA GLY A 96 0.66 -3.21 4.52
C GLY A 96 2.14 -3.58 4.54
N VAL A 97 3.03 -2.66 4.14
CA VAL A 97 4.48 -2.85 4.18
C VAL A 97 4.98 -3.00 5.62
N TYR A 98 4.57 -2.11 6.53
CA TYR A 98 4.95 -2.23 7.95
C TYR A 98 4.40 -3.48 8.62
N TRP A 99 3.18 -3.88 8.26
CA TRP A 99 2.61 -5.12 8.76
C TRP A 99 3.47 -6.33 8.37
N LEU A 100 3.91 -6.42 7.10
CA LEU A 100 4.78 -7.53 6.68
C LEU A 100 6.17 -7.44 7.32
N TYR A 101 6.70 -6.22 7.47
CA TYR A 101 7.97 -6.00 8.17
C TYR A 101 7.92 -6.55 9.60
N ASN A 102 6.84 -6.29 10.33
CA ASN A 102 6.68 -6.78 11.71
C ASN A 102 6.59 -8.31 11.80
N HIS A 103 6.19 -9.00 10.74
CA HIS A 103 6.16 -10.47 10.68
C HIS A 103 7.52 -11.08 10.28
N THR A 104 8.28 -10.39 9.44
CA THR A 104 9.43 -10.98 8.72
C THR A 104 10.79 -10.40 9.15
N GLY A 105 10.81 -9.17 9.63
CA GLY A 105 12.03 -8.40 9.88
C GLY A 105 12.81 -7.99 8.61
N ASP A 106 12.25 -8.19 7.40
CA ASP A 106 12.94 -7.88 6.14
C ASP A 106 13.13 -6.36 5.97
N THR A 107 14.35 -5.88 6.20
CA THR A 107 14.69 -4.45 6.14
C THR A 107 14.54 -3.84 4.75
N SER A 108 14.47 -4.64 3.67
CA SER A 108 14.18 -4.12 2.33
C SER A 108 12.79 -3.48 2.24
N LEU A 109 11.86 -3.88 3.12
CA LEU A 109 10.54 -3.28 3.26
C LEU A 109 10.61 -1.84 3.78
N LEU A 110 11.61 -1.49 4.59
CA LEU A 110 11.80 -0.12 5.07
C LEU A 110 12.22 0.84 3.95
N ALA A 111 13.01 0.35 2.98
CA ALA A 111 13.32 1.12 1.79
C ALA A 111 12.09 1.34 0.90
N LEU A 112 11.20 0.33 0.80
CA LEU A 112 9.92 0.49 0.11
C LEU A 112 8.99 1.46 0.86
N ALA A 113 8.96 1.42 2.20
CA ALA A 113 8.19 2.35 3.01
C ALA A 113 8.62 3.81 2.79
N GLU A 114 9.92 4.09 2.78
CA GLU A 114 10.46 5.42 2.43
C GLU A 114 10.04 5.84 1.01
N LYS A 115 10.13 4.91 0.04
CA LYS A 115 9.70 5.16 -1.34
C LYS A 115 8.21 5.49 -1.42
N ILE A 116 7.35 4.77 -0.68
CA ILE A 116 5.90 5.03 -0.62
C ILE A 116 5.65 6.42 -0.05
N HIS A 117 6.25 6.76 1.09
CA HIS A 117 6.10 8.08 1.69
C HIS A 117 6.48 9.19 0.70
N ARG A 118 7.66 9.08 0.05
CA ARG A 118 8.14 10.05 -0.94
C ARG A 118 7.24 10.21 -2.17
N ASN A 119 6.50 9.16 -2.55
CA ASN A 119 5.63 9.17 -3.74
C ASN A 119 4.14 9.35 -3.41
N THR A 120 3.78 9.40 -2.12
CA THR A 120 2.43 9.76 -1.67
C THR A 120 2.25 11.27 -1.77
N ALA A 121 1.01 11.74 -1.94
CA ALA A 121 0.70 13.16 -1.88
C ALA A 121 1.20 13.76 -0.55
N ASP A 122 1.66 15.03 -0.58
CA ASP A 122 2.30 15.66 0.57
C ASP A 122 1.27 16.06 1.64
N TYR A 123 0.98 15.14 2.56
CA TYR A 123 0.21 15.39 3.78
C TYR A 123 1.08 15.99 4.91
N VAL A 124 2.40 16.11 4.73
CA VAL A 124 3.28 16.70 5.75
C VAL A 124 3.11 18.21 5.77
N SER A 125 3.06 18.84 4.60
CA SER A 125 2.97 20.29 4.45
C SER A 125 1.55 20.85 4.52
N GLY A 126 0.51 20.02 4.44
CA GLY A 126 -0.90 20.42 4.50
C GLY A 126 -1.81 19.38 3.86
N ILE A 127 -3.09 19.71 3.62
CA ILE A 127 -4.04 18.82 2.96
C ILE A 127 -3.92 19.00 1.43
N PRO A 128 -3.38 18.02 0.67
CA PRO A 128 -3.18 18.16 -0.77
C PRO A 128 -4.47 18.01 -1.58
N ASP A 129 -5.50 17.37 -1.01
CA ASP A 129 -6.76 17.07 -1.69
C ASP A 129 -7.92 16.98 -0.69
N TRP A 130 -9.01 17.67 -1.00
CA TRP A 130 -10.20 17.77 -0.16
C TRP A 130 -11.29 16.75 -0.51
N HIS A 131 -11.02 15.82 -1.43
CA HIS A 131 -11.95 14.72 -1.67
C HIS A 131 -12.08 13.92 -0.36
N ASN A 132 -13.28 13.92 0.21
CA ASN A 132 -13.55 13.38 1.55
C ASN A 132 -12.94 11.98 1.82
N VAL A 133 -13.04 11.08 0.84
CA VAL A 133 -12.47 9.72 0.96
C VAL A 133 -10.94 9.72 0.91
N ASN A 134 -10.31 10.54 0.07
CA ASN A 134 -8.84 10.64 0.01
C ASN A 134 -8.31 11.14 1.35
N PHE A 135 -8.89 12.24 1.85
CA PHE A 135 -8.54 12.79 3.14
C PHE A 135 -8.68 11.73 4.24
N ALA A 136 -9.86 11.12 4.41
CA ALA A 136 -10.14 10.17 5.47
C ALA A 136 -9.22 8.94 5.47
N GLN A 137 -8.79 8.47 4.30
CA GLN A 137 -7.89 7.32 4.19
C GLN A 137 -6.41 7.67 4.35
N ALA A 138 -6.01 8.92 4.07
CA ALA A 138 -4.60 9.27 3.87
C ALA A 138 -4.01 10.28 4.86
N PHE A 139 -4.80 11.10 5.56
CA PHE A 139 -4.25 12.13 6.48
C PHE A 139 -3.36 11.54 7.60
N ARG A 140 -3.54 10.25 7.90
CA ARG A 140 -2.74 9.48 8.87
C ARG A 140 -1.41 8.95 8.33
N GLU A 141 -1.15 9.10 7.04
CA GLU A 141 0.07 8.57 6.42
C GLU A 141 1.34 9.11 7.08
N PRO A 142 1.48 10.43 7.36
CA PRO A 142 2.67 10.95 8.02
C PRO A 142 2.91 10.32 9.39
N ALA A 143 1.89 10.23 10.26
CA ALA A 143 2.01 9.54 11.55
C ALA A 143 2.29 8.04 11.40
N THR A 144 1.87 7.39 10.31
CA THR A 144 2.23 6.00 10.03
C THR A 144 3.72 5.89 9.70
N TYR A 145 4.25 6.79 8.86
CA TYR A 145 5.67 6.86 8.51
C TYR A 145 6.58 7.34 9.66
N TYR A 146 6.02 8.05 10.64
CA TYR A 146 6.73 8.46 11.86
C TYR A 146 7.37 7.27 12.59
N GLN A 147 6.75 6.09 12.56
CA GLN A 147 7.28 4.87 13.18
C GLN A 147 8.70 4.52 12.71
N GLN A 148 9.01 4.80 11.43
CA GLN A 148 10.33 4.56 10.85
C GLN A 148 11.21 5.82 10.92
N SER A 149 10.66 6.98 10.58
CA SER A 149 11.44 8.21 10.43
C SER A 149 11.85 8.84 11.76
N GLY A 150 11.07 8.65 12.83
CA GLY A 150 11.28 9.31 14.12
C GLY A 150 11.17 10.84 14.07
N ASN A 151 10.79 11.44 12.93
CA ASN A 151 10.69 12.88 12.76
C ASN A 151 9.38 13.40 13.40
N PRO A 152 9.43 14.21 14.47
CA PRO A 152 8.23 14.71 15.14
C PRO A 152 7.28 15.49 14.22
N GLN A 153 7.78 16.07 13.13
CA GLN A 153 6.95 16.78 12.15
C GLN A 153 5.93 15.86 11.49
N HIS A 154 6.27 14.60 11.21
CA HIS A 154 5.34 13.66 10.59
C HIS A 154 4.18 13.32 11.53
N LEU A 155 4.44 13.16 12.83
CA LEU A 155 3.39 12.98 13.81
C LEU A 155 2.53 14.24 13.95
N ALA A 156 3.16 15.41 14.03
CA ALA A 156 2.48 16.68 14.16
C ALA A 156 1.57 17.01 12.96
N ALA A 157 1.99 16.64 11.73
CA ALA A 157 1.22 16.85 10.51
C ALA A 157 -0.16 16.16 10.58
N THR A 158 -0.20 14.87 10.93
CA THR A 158 -1.47 14.14 11.08
C THR A 158 -2.38 14.76 12.14
N TYR A 159 -1.83 15.24 13.27
CA TYR A 159 -2.64 15.90 14.31
C TYR A 159 -3.12 17.31 13.93
N ARG A 160 -2.39 18.01 13.08
CA ARG A 160 -2.84 19.27 12.48
C ARG A 160 -4.03 18.99 11.57
N ASP A 161 -3.87 18.06 10.63
CA ASP A 161 -4.89 17.77 9.62
C ASP A 161 -6.18 17.21 10.23
N LEU A 162 -6.10 16.46 11.34
CA LEU A 162 -7.29 15.98 12.07
C LEU A 162 -8.18 17.10 12.64
N LYS A 163 -7.66 18.32 12.79
CA LYS A 163 -8.38 19.45 13.40
C LYS A 163 -9.05 20.38 12.39
N GLU A 164 -8.80 20.17 11.10
CA GLU A 164 -9.46 20.88 9.99
C GLU A 164 -10.86 20.33 9.73
#